data_AF-A0A6N0C1Y7-F1
#
_entry.id   AF-A0A6N0C1Y7-F1
#
_cell.length_a   1.000
_cell.length_b   1.000
_cell.length_c   1.000
_cell.angle_alpha   90.00
_cell.angle_beta   90.00
_cell.angle_gamma   90.00
#
_symmetry.space_group_name_H-M   'P 1'
#
loop_
_entity.id
_entity.type
_entity.pdbx_description
1 polymer ?
#
loop_
_entity_poly.entity_id
_entity_poly.type
_entity_poly.pdbx_seq_one_letter_code
_entity_poly.pdbx_strand_id
1 'polypeptide(L)'
;QLFMESKSPGDDLFDRLNTGVMNKHLNELMEGLTAKVFRTYNASFTLQQQLDKLTNPDESLSEKILAYNRANRAVAILCNHQRAVPKGHQKSMEKLKEKIDSKRDAISDAERQVSD
;
A
#
# COMPACT_ATOMS: atom_id res chain seq x y z
N GLN A 1 22.78 20.39 1.61
CA GLN A 1 24.20 20.31 1.19
C GLN A 1 25.14 20.37 2.39
N LEU A 2 24.92 21.31 3.34
CA LEU A 2 25.72 21.46 4.57
C LEU A 2 25.97 20.17 5.37
N PHE A 3 24.97 19.29 5.54
CA PHE A 3 25.15 18.04 6.29
C PHE A 3 26.06 16.99 5.61
N MET A 4 26.45 17.22 4.36
CA MET A 4 27.34 16.34 3.58
C MET A 4 28.72 16.99 3.34
N GLU A 5 28.91 18.23 3.76
CA GLU A 5 30.15 18.95 3.54
C GLU A 5 31.27 18.31 4.38
N SER A 6 32.42 18.09 3.74
CA SER A 6 33.59 17.43 4.35
C SER A 6 33.34 16.01 4.89
N LYS A 7 32.27 15.34 4.43
CA LYS A 7 31.96 13.96 4.80
C LYS A 7 32.37 12.97 3.71
N SER A 8 32.90 11.84 4.14
CA SER A 8 33.13 10.68 3.30
C SER A 8 31.83 9.86 3.16
N PRO A 9 31.70 8.98 2.13
CA PRO A 9 30.48 8.20 1.91
C PRO A 9 30.03 7.28 3.06
N GLY A 10 30.92 6.95 4.00
CA GLY A 10 30.62 6.14 5.18
C GLY A 10 30.31 6.94 6.44
N ASP A 11 30.43 8.27 6.41
CA ASP A 11 30.18 9.11 7.59
C ASP A 11 28.67 9.29 7.82
N ASP A 12 28.28 9.37 9.09
CA ASP A 12 26.88 9.59 9.45
C ASP A 12 26.36 10.92 8.88
N LEU A 13 25.25 10.86 8.13
CA LEU A 13 24.64 12.05 7.54
C LEU A 13 24.22 13.07 8.61
N PHE A 14 23.72 12.59 9.75
CA PHE A 14 23.34 13.41 10.91
C PHE A 14 24.25 13.09 12.10
N ASP A 15 25.51 13.51 12.03
CA ASP A 15 26.60 13.21 12.98
C ASP A 15 26.35 13.68 14.42
N ARG A 16 25.47 14.68 14.61
CA ARG A 16 25.11 15.21 15.94
C ARG A 16 23.75 14.73 16.44
N LEU A 17 23.09 13.83 15.71
CA LEU A 17 21.75 13.34 16.03
C LEU A 17 21.80 11.84 16.33
N ASN A 18 21.10 11.41 17.37
CA ASN A 18 20.83 10.01 17.61
C ASN A 18 19.35 9.80 17.98
N THR A 19 18.92 8.54 18.02
CA THR A 19 17.52 8.19 18.30
C THR A 19 17.07 8.61 19.70
N GLY A 20 17.97 8.65 20.69
CA GLY A 20 17.69 9.12 22.04
C GLY A 20 17.34 10.60 22.08
N VAL A 21 18.19 11.45 21.47
CA VAL A 21 17.96 12.90 21.37
C VAL A 21 16.65 13.20 20.64
N MET A 22 16.42 12.53 19.51
CA MET A 22 15.18 12.70 18.73
C MET A 22 13.95 12.29 19.54
N ASN A 23 13.92 11.11 20.15
CA ASN A 23 12.75 10.66 20.91
C ASN A 23 12.52 11.48 22.18
N LYS A 24 13.58 12.00 22.82
CA LYS A 24 13.43 12.95 23.94
C LYS A 24 12.69 14.19 23.49
N HIS A 25 13.12 14.80 22.38
CA HIS A 25 12.46 15.98 21.83
C HIS A 25 11.00 15.69 21.43
N LEU A 26 10.73 14.54 20.81
CA LEU A 26 9.36 14.14 20.47
C LEU A 26 8.46 13.99 21.70
N ASN A 27 8.99 13.40 22.78
CA ASN A 27 8.25 13.23 24.04
C ASN A 27 7.94 14.58 24.73
N GLU A 28 8.82 15.58 24.57
CA GLU A 28 8.57 16.96 25.05
C GLU A 28 7.42 17.63 24.29
N LEU A 29 7.19 17.26 23.02
CA LEU A 29 6.08 17.78 22.22
C LEU A 29 4.75 17.09 22.53
N MET A 30 4.79 15.79 22.85
CA MET A 30 3.62 15.01 23.25
C MET A 30 4.08 13.80 24.06
N GLU A 31 3.48 13.62 25.25
CA GLU A 31 3.82 12.50 26.13
C GLU A 31 3.67 11.15 25.42
N GLY A 32 4.72 10.33 25.46
CA GLY A 32 4.74 9.00 24.84
C GLY A 32 4.98 9.00 23.33
N LEU A 33 5.14 10.17 22.69
CA LEU A 33 5.45 10.27 21.27
C LEU A 33 6.88 9.81 20.99
N THR A 34 7.02 8.94 20.00
CA THR A 34 8.32 8.41 19.53
C THR A 34 8.32 8.31 18.01
N ALA A 35 9.50 8.21 17.40
CA ALA A 35 9.61 8.15 15.94
C ALA A 35 8.81 7.00 15.29
N LYS A 36 8.65 5.86 15.98
CA LYS A 36 7.85 4.73 15.48
C LYS A 36 6.36 5.06 15.37
N VAL A 37 5.84 5.95 16.22
CA VAL A 37 4.42 6.34 16.23
C VAL A 37 4.04 7.00 14.92
N PHE A 38 4.95 7.76 14.31
CA PHE A 38 4.73 8.37 12.99
C PHE A 38 4.49 7.34 11.88
N ARG A 39 5.20 6.21 11.88
CA ARG A 39 4.95 5.14 10.89
C ARG A 39 3.55 4.57 11.05
N THR A 40 3.11 4.32 12.28
CA THR A 40 1.76 3.82 12.58
C THR A 40 0.69 4.85 12.21
N TYR A 41 0.87 6.11 12.62
CA TYR A 41 -0.05 7.20 12.29
C TYR A 41 -0.21 7.35 10.78
N ASN A 42 0.90 7.49 10.05
CA ASN A 42 0.87 7.66 8.60
C ASN A 42 0.22 6.45 7.90
N ALA A 43 0.47 5.23 8.37
CA ALA A 43 -0.16 4.03 7.83
C ALA A 43 -1.67 4.00 8.06
N SER A 44 -2.12 4.19 9.30
CA SER A 44 -3.53 4.18 9.67
C SER A 44 -4.32 5.32 9.01
N PHE A 45 -3.76 6.53 9.01
CA PHE A 45 -4.37 7.69 8.39
C PHE A 45 -4.47 7.54 6.86
N THR A 46 -3.43 7.00 6.22
CA THR A 46 -3.48 6.68 4.78
C THR A 46 -4.56 5.66 4.49
N LEU A 47 -4.66 4.58 5.28
CA LEU A 47 -5.70 3.57 5.08
C LEU A 47 -7.10 4.18 5.14
N GLN A 48 -7.38 4.96 6.19
CA GLN A 48 -8.66 5.63 6.38
C GLN A 48 -9.01 6.51 5.18
N GLN A 49 -8.11 7.42 4.79
CA GLN A 49 -8.36 8.29 3.64
C GLN A 49 -8.58 7.53 2.34
N GLN A 50 -7.85 6.43 2.12
CA GLN A 50 -8.00 5.65 0.91
C GLN A 50 -9.32 4.86 0.92
N LEU A 51 -9.76 4.35 2.07
CA LEU A 51 -11.06 3.72 2.18
C LEU A 51 -12.20 4.71 1.92
N ASP A 52 -12.11 5.92 2.49
CA ASP A 52 -13.11 6.98 2.27
C ASP A 52 -13.20 7.40 0.79
N LYS A 53 -12.07 7.39 0.08
CA LYS A 53 -12.00 7.76 -1.34
C LYS A 53 -12.40 6.66 -2.30
N LEU A 54 -12.08 5.40 -1.98
CA LEU A 54 -12.17 4.27 -2.92
C LEU A 54 -13.41 3.39 -2.71
N THR A 55 -14.09 3.49 -1.56
CA THR A 55 -15.21 2.59 -1.23
C THR A 55 -16.53 3.23 -1.61
N ASN A 56 -17.29 2.60 -2.51
CA ASN A 56 -18.65 3.01 -2.82
C ASN A 56 -19.68 2.14 -2.04
N PRO A 57 -20.66 2.73 -1.33
CA PRO A 57 -21.71 1.98 -0.64
C PRO A 57 -22.55 1.06 -1.54
N ASP A 58 -22.75 1.43 -2.81
CA ASP A 58 -23.61 0.71 -3.74
C ASP A 58 -22.89 -0.45 -4.46
N GLU A 59 -21.58 -0.57 -4.27
CA GLU A 59 -20.78 -1.66 -4.83
C GLU A 59 -21.06 -3.00 -4.15
N SER A 60 -20.87 -4.07 -4.93
CA SER A 60 -20.92 -5.44 -4.42
C SER A 60 -19.83 -5.70 -3.38
N LEU A 61 -19.99 -6.76 -2.58
CA LEU A 61 -18.97 -7.15 -1.60
C LEU A 61 -17.60 -7.39 -2.25
N SER A 62 -17.57 -7.99 -3.45
CA SER A 62 -16.34 -8.25 -4.20
C SER A 62 -15.59 -6.97 -4.58
N GLU A 63 -16.33 -5.94 -5.00
CA GLU A 63 -15.77 -4.63 -5.35
C GLU A 63 -15.27 -3.89 -4.11
N LYS A 64 -16.01 -3.94 -3.00
CA LYS A 64 -15.55 -3.39 -1.70
C LYS A 64 -14.27 -4.05 -1.19
N ILE A 65 -14.13 -5.36 -1.35
CA ILE A 65 -12.88 -6.08 -1.04
C ILE A 65 -11.73 -5.59 -1.94
N LEU A 66 -12.00 -5.34 -3.23
CA LEU A 66 -11.01 -4.78 -4.13
C LEU A 66 -10.58 -3.36 -3.73
N ALA A 67 -11.53 -2.50 -3.34
CA ALA A 67 -11.25 -1.16 -2.82
C ALA A 67 -10.37 -1.23 -1.56
N TYR A 68 -10.71 -2.10 -0.60
CA TYR A 68 -9.90 -2.35 0.60
C TYR A 68 -8.48 -2.79 0.25
N ASN A 69 -8.32 -3.74 -0.67
CA ASN A 69 -7.00 -4.23 -1.07
C ASN A 69 -6.15 -3.14 -1.76
N ARG A 70 -6.79 -2.24 -2.53
CA ARG A 70 -6.13 -1.07 -3.12
C ARG A 70 -5.69 -0.08 -2.05
N ALA A 71 -6.55 0.22 -1.08
CA ALA A 71 -6.22 1.08 0.05
C ALA A 71 -5.04 0.52 0.86
N ASN A 72 -5.08 -0.76 1.20
CA ASN A 72 -3.99 -1.43 1.91
C ASN A 72 -2.68 -1.48 1.10
N ARG A 73 -2.76 -1.61 -0.24
CA ARG A 73 -1.59 -1.52 -1.11
C ARG A 73 -0.92 -0.15 -1.04
N ALA A 74 -1.68 0.94 -0.96
CA ALA A 74 -1.11 2.28 -0.81
C ALA A 74 -0.32 2.41 0.51
N VAL A 75 -0.83 1.83 1.59
CA VAL A 75 -0.12 1.76 2.88
C VAL A 75 1.16 0.93 2.76
N ALA A 76 1.11 -0.23 2.10
CA ALA A 76 2.28 -1.07 1.90
C ALA A 76 3.39 -0.33 1.12
N ILE A 77 3.02 0.45 0.09
CA ILE A 77 3.95 1.30 -0.66
C ILE A 77 4.57 2.36 0.25
N LEU A 78 3.75 3.09 1.01
CA LEU A 78 4.21 4.13 1.95
C LEU A 78 5.18 3.56 3.00
N CYS A 79 4.89 2.37 3.52
CA CYS A 79 5.72 1.71 4.53
C CYS A 79 6.93 0.96 3.94
N ASN A 80 7.11 0.99 2.62
CA ASN A 80 8.11 0.22 1.87
C ASN A 80 8.05 -1.30 2.15
N HIS A 81 6.85 -1.85 2.34
CA HIS A 81 6.64 -3.28 2.47
C HIS A 81 6.68 -3.92 1.08
N GLN A 82 7.80 -4.58 0.78
CA GLN A 82 8.04 -5.21 -0.52
C GLN A 82 7.96 -6.72 -0.43
N ARG A 83 7.60 -7.35 -1.55
CA ARG A 83 7.59 -8.80 -1.70
C ARG A 83 8.18 -9.17 -3.05
N ALA A 84 9.07 -10.15 -3.07
CA ALA A 84 9.57 -10.73 -4.32
C ALA A 84 8.43 -11.41 -5.09
N VAL A 85 8.49 -11.36 -6.42
CA VAL A 85 7.51 -12.02 -7.29
C VAL A 85 7.52 -13.53 -7.02
N PRO A 86 6.39 -14.15 -6.63
CA PRO A 86 6.34 -15.58 -6.41
C PRO A 86 6.69 -16.37 -7.69
N LYS A 87 7.40 -17.50 -7.55
CA LYS A 87 7.85 -18.32 -8.69
C LYS A 87 6.75 -18.73 -9.68
N GLY A 88 5.52 -18.92 -9.19
CA GLY A 88 4.36 -19.31 -10.02
C GLY A 88 3.47 -18.16 -10.49
N HIS A 89 3.87 -16.89 -10.30
CA HIS A 89 2.99 -15.74 -10.53
C HIS A 89 2.44 -15.68 -11.96
N GLN A 90 3.31 -15.80 -12.96
CA GLN A 90 2.93 -15.72 -14.37
C GLN A 90 1.91 -16.80 -14.74
N LYS A 91 2.18 -18.06 -14.37
CA LYS A 91 1.27 -19.19 -14.63
C LYS A 91 -0.10 -19.00 -13.97
N SER A 92 -0.15 -18.40 -12.77
CA SER A 92 -1.42 -18.09 -12.12
C SER A 92 -2.18 -16.97 -12.84
N MET A 93 -1.49 -15.95 -13.34
CA MET A 93 -2.11 -14.85 -14.10
C MET A 93 -2.66 -15.33 -15.45
N GLU A 94 -1.94 -16.19 -16.15
CA GLU A 94 -2.39 -16.81 -17.41
C GLU A 94 -3.70 -17.61 -17.19
N LYS A 95 -3.72 -18.48 -16.18
CA LYS A 95 -4.94 -19.24 -15.83
C LYS A 95 -6.13 -18.36 -15.45
N LEU A 96 -5.89 -17.23 -14.80
CA LEU A 96 -6.96 -16.27 -14.47
C LEU A 96 -7.50 -15.61 -15.74
N LYS A 97 -6.62 -15.24 -16.67
CA LYS A 97 -7.00 -14.63 -17.95
C LYS A 97 -7.83 -15.60 -18.80
N GLU A 98 -7.39 -16.84 -18.95
CA GLU A 98 -8.14 -17.89 -19.65
C GLU A 98 -9.57 -18.04 -19.11
N LYS A 99 -9.73 -18.08 -17.78
CA LYS A 99 -11.04 -18.16 -17.13
C LYS A 99 -11.92 -16.94 -17.36
N ILE A 100 -11.33 -15.74 -17.45
CA ILE A 100 -12.07 -14.51 -17.75
C ILE A 100 -12.59 -14.57 -19.18
N ASP A 101 -11.75 -14.99 -20.13
CA ASP A 101 -12.12 -15.04 -21.54
C ASP A 101 -13.23 -16.09 -21.78
N SER A 102 -13.12 -17.29 -21.20
CA SER A 102 -14.22 -18.28 -21.27
C SER A 102 -15.54 -17.78 -20.66
N LYS A 103 -15.48 -16.95 -19.61
CA LYS A 103 -16.69 -16.35 -19.03
C LYS A 103 -17.30 -15.29 -19.93
N ARG A 104 -16.48 -14.54 -20.67
CA ARG A 104 -16.97 -13.54 -21.64
C ARG A 104 -17.67 -14.20 -22.81
N ASP A 105 -17.12 -15.29 -23.33
CA ASP A 105 -17.74 -16.05 -24.42
C ASP A 105 -19.12 -16.58 -23.99
N ALA A 106 -19.21 -17.17 -22.79
CA ALA A 106 -20.48 -17.65 -22.25
C ALA A 106 -21.53 -16.54 -22.06
N ILE A 107 -21.11 -15.32 -21.69
CA ILE A 107 -22.01 -14.16 -21.60
C ILE A 107 -22.50 -13.75 -22.99
N SER A 108 -21.60 -13.64 -23.98
CA SER A 108 -21.95 -13.31 -25.36
C SER A 108 -22.94 -14.30 -25.96
N ASP A 109 -22.76 -15.60 -25.70
CA ASP A 109 -23.67 -16.64 -26.19
C ASP A 109 -25.05 -16.55 -25.51
N ALA A 110 -25.09 -16.29 -24.21
CA ALA A 110 -26.34 -16.09 -23.48
C ALA A 110 -27.10 -14.83 -23.94
N GLU A 111 -26.38 -13.73 -24.21
CA GLU A 111 -26.99 -12.49 -24.74
C GLU A 111 -27.63 -12.71 -26.12
N ARG A 112 -26.99 -13.50 -27.00
CA ARG A 112 -27.57 -13.88 -28.30
C ARG A 112 -28.86 -14.67 -28.13
N GLN A 113 -28.88 -15.65 -27.22
CA GLN A 113 -30.05 -16.51 -26.97
C GLN A 113 -31.27 -15.76 -26.42
N VAL A 114 -31.06 -14.62 -25.75
CA VAL A 114 -32.14 -13.79 -25.19
C VAL A 114 -32.57 -12.68 -26.16
N SER A 115 -31.76 -12.39 -27.18
CA SER A 115 -32.08 -11.41 -28.22
C SER A 115 -32.95 -11.98 -29.35
N ASP A 116 -33.08 -13.31 -29.44
CA ASP A 116 -34.00 -14.03 -30.34
C ASP A 116 -35.36 -14.25 -29.67
#